data_AF-A0AAE4V458-F1
#
_entry.id   AF-A0AAE4V458-F1
#
_cell.length_a   1.000
_cell.length_b   1.000
_cell.length_c   1.000
_cell.angle_alpha   90.00
_cell.angle_beta   90.00
_cell.angle_gamma   90.00
#
_symmetry.space_group_name_H-M   'P 1'
#
loop_
_entity.id
_entity.type
_entity.pdbx_description
1 polymer ?
#
loop_
_entity_poly.entity_id
_entity_poly.type
_entity_poly.pdbx_seq_one_letter_code
_entity_poly.pdbx_strand_id
1 'polypeptide(L)'
;MLISETLLEAEAELVHSTPIGVGGTCLQAADASPDTRSGRKVPEALRQWAAGHTEFPFTAVVDHYQVVGRNGVRPHVAAMLRDLHGISRSDPVLGEWLPMTFDDNDASYSSYVGLDYFDQVVRSADCERVDAFVTAAAIDLALLETRALAAAPRPPQSVRTRAAVRVVSQLSRLAPDFKLDPSVAAEGAAALAEAGATYDSFGSAATLALRSVPEDIGAAVRLTLLPTTRLHDEQMFIRCIQIFEGLYRQIATAISTAITDLLDGNAADAKNRLDRASGRLEAIPALFRVLTTMPVDAFSIIRGFTHGRSAVQSRAFRDVEFACAPRSQRSTDHAPKVHDEQPTLETVFLAMRHALPDAVPLEESMRRLDRAWGAMKRGHWGITLKVIGTVPGTGGTAGASYLQSAAKVPLFPGLPQAA
;
A
#
# COMPACT_ATOMS: atom_id res chain seq x y z
N MET A 1 -5.50 -24.51 -11.03
CA MET A 1 -4.34 -23.88 -11.69
C MET A 1 -3.12 -24.33 -10.89
N LEU A 2 -2.33 -25.27 -11.42
CA LEU A 2 -1.16 -25.82 -10.74
C LEU A 2 -0.13 -24.69 -10.61
N ILE A 3 0.00 -24.15 -9.39
CA ILE A 3 1.25 -23.53 -8.97
C ILE A 3 2.34 -24.56 -9.30
N SER A 4 3.27 -24.20 -10.19
CA SER A 4 4.33 -25.13 -10.58
C SER A 4 5.12 -25.49 -9.32
N GLU A 5 5.30 -26.78 -9.02
CA GLU A 5 6.13 -27.27 -7.90
C GLU A 5 7.49 -26.55 -7.87
N THR A 6 8.00 -26.18 -9.05
CA THR A 6 9.22 -25.39 -9.25
C THR A 6 9.22 -24.03 -8.55
N LEU A 7 8.08 -23.33 -8.42
CA LEU A 7 7.99 -22.04 -7.71
C LEU A 7 8.08 -22.22 -6.18
N LEU A 8 7.47 -23.29 -5.67
CA LEU A 8 7.54 -23.62 -4.24
C LEU A 8 8.97 -24.07 -3.86
N GLU A 9 9.62 -24.83 -4.74
CA GLU A 9 11.03 -25.20 -4.58
C GLU A 9 11.95 -23.98 -4.61
N ALA A 10 11.77 -23.07 -5.57
CA ALA A 10 12.54 -21.82 -5.64
C ALA A 10 12.34 -20.93 -4.40
N GLU A 11 11.10 -20.84 -3.89
CA GLU A 11 10.83 -20.13 -2.63
C GLU A 11 11.54 -20.80 -1.45
N ALA A 12 11.48 -22.13 -1.36
CA ALA A 12 12.16 -22.87 -0.30
C ALA A 12 13.68 -22.68 -0.37
N GLU A 13 14.28 -22.68 -1.56
CA GLU A 13 15.70 -22.43 -1.74
C GLU A 13 16.09 -21.04 -1.21
N LEU A 14 15.37 -19.96 -1.56
CA LEU A 14 15.67 -18.62 -1.02
C LEU A 14 15.50 -18.55 0.50
N VAL A 15 14.43 -19.14 1.03
CA VAL A 15 14.13 -19.13 2.47
C VAL A 15 15.20 -19.90 3.27
N HIS A 16 15.78 -20.96 2.70
CA HIS A 16 16.83 -21.76 3.36
C HIS A 16 18.24 -21.21 3.13
N SER A 17 18.52 -20.65 1.97
CA SER A 17 19.86 -20.20 1.57
C SER A 17 20.22 -18.79 2.06
N THR A 18 19.22 -17.95 2.34
CA THR A 18 19.44 -16.53 2.63
C THR A 18 19.07 -16.19 4.08
N PRO A 19 19.86 -15.33 4.78
CA PRO A 19 19.55 -14.90 6.14
C PRO A 19 18.23 -14.11 6.20
N ILE A 20 17.76 -13.87 7.43
CA ILE A 20 16.62 -13.01 7.73
C ILE A 20 16.75 -11.66 6.99
N GLY A 21 15.63 -11.16 6.48
CA GLY A 21 15.56 -9.87 5.80
C GLY A 21 15.63 -9.97 4.27
N VAL A 22 16.21 -8.95 3.63
CA VAL A 22 16.30 -8.83 2.15
C VAL A 22 16.73 -10.14 1.48
N GLY A 23 15.87 -10.64 0.58
CA GLY A 23 16.10 -11.83 -0.23
C GLY A 23 15.90 -13.16 0.48
N GLY A 24 15.45 -13.16 1.74
CA GLY A 24 15.37 -14.37 2.56
C GLY A 24 14.09 -14.47 3.37
N THR A 25 14.17 -15.26 4.44
CA THR A 25 13.05 -15.52 5.34
C THR A 25 12.64 -14.26 6.11
N CYS A 26 11.33 -14.11 6.37
CA CYS A 26 10.85 -13.06 7.27
C CYS A 26 11.31 -13.31 8.72
N LEU A 27 11.39 -12.23 9.49
CA LEU A 27 11.76 -12.27 10.91
C LEU A 27 10.80 -13.13 11.74
N GLN A 28 9.49 -12.98 11.50
CA GLN A 28 8.45 -13.72 12.21
C GLN A 28 8.63 -15.23 12.07
N ALA A 29 9.05 -15.70 10.89
CA ALA A 29 9.30 -17.12 10.66
C ALA A 29 10.54 -17.62 11.40
N ALA A 30 11.60 -16.80 11.48
CA ALA A 30 12.82 -17.17 12.19
C ALA A 30 12.59 -17.33 13.70
N ASP A 31 11.78 -16.46 14.29
CA ASP A 31 11.45 -16.47 15.72
C ASP A 31 10.21 -17.33 16.06
N ALA A 32 9.58 -17.95 15.05
CA ALA A 32 8.32 -18.66 15.22
C ALA A 32 8.46 -19.90 16.12
N SER A 33 7.59 -19.97 17.13
CA SER A 33 7.41 -21.21 17.90
C SER A 33 6.93 -22.37 17.00
N PRO A 34 7.18 -23.63 17.37
CA PRO A 34 6.61 -24.79 16.67
C PRO A 34 5.08 -24.76 16.58
N ASP A 35 4.42 -24.17 17.57
CA ASP A 35 2.97 -23.98 17.58
C ASP A 35 2.52 -23.00 16.49
N THR A 36 3.17 -21.83 16.41
CA THR A 36 2.87 -20.80 15.42
C THR A 36 3.15 -21.31 14.01
N ARG A 37 4.29 -21.99 13.80
CA ARG A 37 4.67 -22.53 12.51
C ARG A 37 3.73 -23.64 12.03
N SER A 38 3.31 -24.54 12.93
CA SER A 38 2.35 -25.59 12.57
C SER A 38 0.90 -25.09 12.44
N GLY A 39 0.58 -23.95 13.06
CA GLY A 39 -0.79 -23.45 13.17
C GLY A 39 -1.71 -24.43 13.91
N ARG A 40 -1.18 -25.39 14.69
CA ARG A 40 -1.97 -26.48 15.28
C ARG A 40 -3.03 -26.02 16.28
N LYS A 41 -2.83 -24.86 16.89
CA LYS A 41 -3.77 -24.23 17.83
C LYS A 41 -4.88 -23.45 17.13
N VAL A 42 -4.72 -23.09 15.85
CA VAL A 42 -5.70 -22.26 15.12
C VAL A 42 -7.07 -22.96 15.01
N PRO A 43 -7.18 -24.23 14.57
CA PRO A 43 -8.49 -24.90 14.50
C PRO A 43 -9.24 -24.94 15.83
N GLU A 44 -8.53 -25.15 16.94
CA GLU A 44 -9.16 -25.19 18.26
C GLU A 44 -9.66 -23.81 18.66
N ALA A 45 -8.83 -22.78 18.49
CA ALA A 45 -9.24 -21.41 18.78
C ALA A 45 -10.45 -20.96 17.93
N LEU A 46 -10.50 -21.35 16.65
CA LEU A 46 -11.66 -21.09 15.78
C LEU A 46 -12.92 -21.81 16.25
N ARG A 47 -12.81 -23.06 16.74
CA ARG A 47 -13.95 -23.80 17.32
C ARG A 47 -14.45 -23.16 18.62
N GLN A 48 -13.55 -22.73 19.49
CA GLN A 48 -13.89 -22.05 20.74
C GLN A 48 -14.63 -20.73 20.47
N TRP A 49 -14.16 -19.96 19.49
CA TRP A 49 -14.87 -18.76 19.03
C TRP A 49 -16.25 -19.08 18.43
N ALA A 50 -16.33 -20.06 17.54
CA ALA A 50 -17.60 -20.46 16.91
C ALA A 50 -18.64 -20.98 17.91
N ALA A 51 -18.19 -21.54 19.04
CA ALA A 51 -19.03 -21.95 20.17
C ALA A 51 -19.40 -20.78 21.12
N GLY A 52 -18.93 -19.56 20.86
CA GLY A 52 -19.21 -18.37 21.67
C GLY A 52 -18.40 -18.28 22.96
N HIS A 53 -17.30 -19.03 23.09
CA HIS A 53 -16.49 -19.07 24.31
C HIS A 53 -15.38 -18.02 24.36
N THR A 54 -14.92 -17.54 23.20
CA THR A 54 -13.81 -16.60 23.09
C THR A 54 -14.06 -15.56 22.00
N GLU A 55 -13.23 -14.53 21.93
CA GLU A 55 -13.13 -13.63 20.77
C GLU A 55 -12.47 -14.33 19.57
N PHE A 56 -12.61 -13.73 18.38
CA PHE A 56 -12.02 -14.30 17.17
C PHE A 56 -10.48 -14.27 17.27
N PRO A 57 -9.78 -15.39 16.97
CA PRO A 57 -8.36 -15.53 17.26
C PRO A 57 -7.46 -14.87 16.19
N PHE A 58 -7.66 -13.57 15.93
CA PHE A 58 -6.94 -12.83 14.90
C PHE A 58 -5.43 -12.99 14.98
N THR A 59 -4.84 -12.79 16.17
CA THR A 59 -3.38 -12.90 16.39
C THR A 59 -2.86 -14.27 16.00
N ALA A 60 -3.53 -15.35 16.44
CA ALA A 60 -3.07 -16.71 16.12
C ALA A 60 -3.13 -17.01 14.61
N VAL A 61 -4.12 -16.46 13.90
CA VAL A 61 -4.24 -16.62 12.44
C VAL A 61 -3.18 -15.78 11.73
N VAL A 62 -3.08 -14.49 12.04
CA VAL A 62 -2.11 -13.56 11.41
C VAL A 62 -0.68 -14.02 11.64
N ASP A 63 -0.32 -14.38 12.87
CA ASP A 63 1.04 -14.85 13.18
C ASP A 63 1.37 -16.11 12.38
N HIS A 64 0.43 -17.05 12.26
CA HIS A 64 0.62 -18.25 11.44
C HIS A 64 0.86 -17.87 9.97
N TYR A 65 0.02 -17.02 9.39
CA TYR A 65 0.12 -16.60 7.99
C TYR A 65 1.40 -15.81 7.70
N GLN A 66 1.85 -14.94 8.61
CA GLN A 66 3.11 -14.21 8.46
C GLN A 66 4.34 -15.14 8.49
N VAL A 67 4.23 -16.28 9.17
CA VAL A 67 5.30 -17.29 9.30
C VAL A 67 5.35 -18.22 8.09
N VAL A 68 4.21 -18.74 7.64
CA VAL A 68 4.18 -19.79 6.60
C VAL A 68 3.81 -19.27 5.21
N GLY A 69 3.34 -18.02 5.10
CA GLY A 69 2.70 -17.49 3.90
C GLY A 69 1.37 -18.21 3.61
N ARG A 70 0.47 -17.58 2.88
CA ARG A 70 -0.83 -18.16 2.50
C ARG A 70 -0.68 -19.55 1.85
N ASN A 71 0.36 -19.76 1.03
CA ASN A 71 0.63 -21.04 0.37
C ASN A 71 1.07 -22.15 1.35
N GLY A 72 1.65 -21.78 2.50
CA GLY A 72 2.07 -22.73 3.53
C GLY A 72 0.97 -23.05 4.55
N VAL A 73 -0.18 -22.38 4.49
CA VAL A 73 -1.31 -22.63 5.39
C VAL A 73 -1.93 -23.98 5.08
N ARG A 74 -2.17 -24.78 6.12
CA ARG A 74 -2.78 -26.12 5.95
C ARG A 74 -4.16 -26.00 5.29
N PRO A 75 -4.49 -26.82 4.28
CA PRO A 75 -5.77 -26.71 3.55
C PRO A 75 -7.00 -26.74 4.44
N HIS A 76 -6.98 -27.54 5.52
CA HIS A 76 -8.07 -27.59 6.49
C HIS A 76 -8.29 -26.27 7.24
N VAL A 77 -7.21 -25.55 7.61
CA VAL A 77 -7.31 -24.24 8.28
C VAL A 77 -7.93 -23.21 7.34
N ALA A 78 -7.45 -23.15 6.09
CA ALA A 78 -8.01 -22.26 5.08
C ALA A 78 -9.49 -22.58 4.78
N ALA A 79 -9.86 -23.87 4.74
CA ALA A 79 -11.25 -24.29 4.58
C ALA A 79 -12.13 -23.83 5.75
N MET A 80 -11.67 -23.98 7.00
CA MET A 80 -12.41 -23.48 8.15
C MET A 80 -12.64 -21.97 8.08
N LEU A 81 -11.62 -21.18 7.75
CA LEU A 81 -11.76 -19.73 7.62
C LEU A 81 -12.75 -19.33 6.51
N ARG A 82 -12.77 -20.07 5.40
CA ARG A 82 -13.76 -19.91 4.32
C ARG A 82 -15.17 -20.23 4.78
N ASP A 83 -15.37 -21.33 5.49
CA ASP A 83 -16.69 -21.73 6.00
C ASP A 83 -17.21 -20.69 6.99
N LEU A 84 -16.33 -20.15 7.84
CA LEU A 84 -16.64 -19.08 8.78
C LEU A 84 -17.01 -17.77 8.08
N HIS A 85 -16.40 -17.46 6.93
CA HIS A 85 -16.80 -16.31 6.12
C HIS A 85 -18.24 -16.47 5.62
N GLY A 86 -18.65 -17.67 5.23
CA GLY A 86 -20.03 -17.97 4.80
C GLY A 86 -21.11 -17.58 5.82
N ILE A 87 -20.82 -17.75 7.11
CA ILE A 87 -21.74 -17.42 8.21
C ILE A 87 -21.52 -16.02 8.80
N SER A 88 -20.37 -15.40 8.58
CA SER A 88 -19.98 -14.11 9.17
C SER A 88 -20.05 -12.94 8.17
N ARG A 89 -20.71 -13.12 7.01
CA ARG A 89 -20.77 -12.08 5.95
C ARG A 89 -21.36 -10.74 6.39
N SER A 90 -22.20 -10.75 7.42
CA SER A 90 -22.82 -9.53 7.98
C SER A 90 -21.97 -8.87 9.07
N ASP A 91 -20.91 -9.53 9.54
CA ASP A 91 -19.99 -8.95 10.52
C ASP A 91 -19.11 -7.91 9.82
N PRO A 92 -19.04 -6.67 10.34
CA PRO A 92 -18.35 -5.56 9.67
C PRO A 92 -16.83 -5.74 9.59
N VAL A 93 -16.23 -6.59 10.42
CA VAL A 93 -14.79 -6.85 10.43
C VAL A 93 -14.51 -8.17 9.71
N LEU A 94 -15.16 -9.26 10.13
CA LEU A 94 -14.91 -10.59 9.60
C LEU A 94 -15.39 -10.75 8.16
N GLY A 95 -16.47 -10.06 7.76
CA GLY A 95 -16.96 -10.06 6.39
C GLY A 95 -15.93 -9.55 5.38
N GLU A 96 -15.16 -8.52 5.76
CA GLU A 96 -14.13 -7.91 4.89
C GLU A 96 -12.74 -8.53 5.09
N TRP A 97 -12.43 -9.01 6.30
CA TRP A 97 -11.10 -9.53 6.62
C TRP A 97 -10.91 -11.01 6.22
N LEU A 98 -11.91 -11.87 6.46
CA LEU A 98 -11.76 -13.31 6.17
C LEU A 98 -11.43 -13.61 4.69
N PRO A 99 -12.00 -12.91 3.69
CA PRO A 99 -11.62 -13.08 2.28
C PRO A 99 -10.13 -12.91 1.98
N MET A 100 -9.36 -12.22 2.85
CA MET A 100 -7.91 -12.10 2.71
C MET A 100 -7.16 -13.40 3.04
N THR A 101 -7.80 -14.31 3.77
CA THR A 101 -7.15 -15.51 4.32
C THR A 101 -7.20 -16.72 3.38
N PHE A 102 -7.97 -16.66 2.30
CA PHE A 102 -8.11 -17.73 1.32
C PHE A 102 -8.19 -17.17 -0.09
N ASP A 103 -7.75 -18.00 -1.03
CA ASP A 103 -7.82 -17.69 -2.45
C ASP A 103 -8.92 -18.55 -3.08
N ASP A 104 -10.10 -17.96 -3.29
CA ASP A 104 -11.09 -18.53 -4.20
C ASP A 104 -10.78 -18.10 -5.64
N ASN A 105 -11.59 -18.51 -6.63
CA ASN A 105 -11.41 -18.15 -8.04
C ASN A 105 -11.43 -16.62 -8.33
N ASP A 106 -11.71 -15.78 -7.33
CA ASP A 106 -11.83 -14.32 -7.39
C ASP A 106 -10.71 -13.58 -6.63
N ALA A 107 -9.57 -14.22 -6.38
CA ALA A 107 -8.45 -13.57 -5.69
C ALA A 107 -8.05 -12.26 -6.39
N SER A 108 -8.23 -11.13 -5.70
CA SER A 108 -8.15 -9.80 -6.28
C SER A 108 -6.98 -9.02 -5.69
N TYR A 109 -6.63 -7.92 -6.35
CA TYR A 109 -5.72 -6.95 -5.78
C TYR A 109 -6.18 -6.47 -4.39
N SER A 110 -7.49 -6.25 -4.20
CA SER A 110 -8.06 -5.83 -2.92
C SER A 110 -7.85 -6.86 -1.82
N SER A 111 -8.16 -8.14 -2.06
CA SER A 111 -7.99 -9.19 -1.04
C SER A 111 -6.51 -9.52 -0.76
N TYR A 112 -5.63 -9.25 -1.73
CA TYR A 112 -4.19 -9.41 -1.56
C TYR A 112 -3.59 -8.41 -0.57
N VAL A 113 -3.95 -7.13 -0.67
CA VAL A 113 -3.38 -6.07 0.19
C VAL A 113 -4.33 -5.55 1.26
N GLY A 114 -5.54 -6.11 1.34
CA GLY A 114 -6.54 -5.82 2.37
C GLY A 114 -7.27 -4.51 2.19
N LEU A 115 -7.59 -4.12 0.94
CA LEU A 115 -8.24 -2.84 0.67
C LEU A 115 -9.67 -2.75 1.19
N ASP A 116 -10.43 -3.83 1.14
CA ASP A 116 -11.83 -3.79 1.57
C ASP A 116 -11.92 -3.60 3.11
N TYR A 117 -11.04 -4.26 3.87
CA TYR A 117 -10.90 -4.01 5.30
C TYR A 117 -10.28 -2.64 5.62
N PHE A 118 -9.32 -2.17 4.82
CA PHE A 118 -8.82 -0.80 4.93
C PHE A 118 -9.95 0.23 4.77
N ASP A 119 -10.78 0.09 3.72
CA ASP A 119 -11.90 1.00 3.42
C ASP A 119 -12.92 1.06 4.56
N GLN A 120 -13.20 -0.09 5.16
CA GLN A 120 -14.07 -0.20 6.32
C GLN A 120 -13.52 0.59 7.53
N VAL A 121 -12.21 0.49 7.79
CA VAL A 121 -11.59 1.14 8.96
C VAL A 121 -11.39 2.64 8.71
N VAL A 122 -10.88 3.05 7.56
CA VAL A 122 -10.54 4.47 7.35
C VAL A 122 -11.74 5.35 7.03
N ARG A 123 -12.90 4.80 6.62
CA ARG A 123 -14.10 5.53 6.14
C ARG A 123 -13.76 6.56 5.05
N SER A 124 -14.31 6.42 3.85
CA SER A 124 -13.84 7.14 2.64
C SER A 124 -13.67 8.67 2.74
N ALA A 125 -14.34 9.37 3.66
CA ALA A 125 -14.27 10.82 3.82
C ALA A 125 -13.33 11.31 4.96
N ASP A 126 -12.77 10.43 5.79
CA ASP A 126 -11.99 10.84 6.96
C ASP A 126 -10.48 10.95 6.63
N CYS A 127 -10.05 12.14 6.23
CA CYS A 127 -8.66 12.42 5.91
C CYS A 127 -7.70 12.15 7.09
N GLU A 128 -8.11 12.39 8.33
CA GLU A 128 -7.24 12.16 9.49
C GLU A 128 -6.98 10.65 9.67
N ARG A 129 -8.02 9.82 9.51
CA ARG A 129 -7.89 8.36 9.62
C ARG A 129 -7.06 7.74 8.51
N VAL A 130 -7.19 8.22 7.28
CA VAL A 130 -6.33 7.75 6.18
C VAL A 130 -4.86 8.08 6.46
N ASP A 131 -4.58 9.28 6.96
CA ASP A 131 -3.21 9.68 7.34
C ASP A 131 -2.69 8.92 8.56
N ALA A 132 -3.56 8.59 9.52
CA ALA A 132 -3.21 7.72 10.64
C ALA A 132 -2.79 6.33 10.15
N PHE A 133 -3.51 5.76 9.18
CA PHE A 133 -3.16 4.47 8.59
C PHE A 133 -1.85 4.53 7.80
N VAL A 134 -1.68 5.52 6.90
CA VAL A 134 -0.43 5.71 6.14
C VAL A 134 0.76 5.83 7.09
N THR A 135 0.58 6.60 8.16
CA THR A 135 1.57 6.79 9.21
C THR A 135 1.92 5.48 9.92
N ALA A 136 0.90 4.76 10.40
CA ALA A 136 1.09 3.50 11.11
C ALA A 136 1.75 2.44 10.21
N ALA A 137 1.35 2.34 8.94
CA ALA A 137 1.95 1.43 7.97
C ALA A 137 3.42 1.78 7.65
N ALA A 138 3.75 3.07 7.56
CA ALA A 138 5.13 3.52 7.35
C ALA A 138 6.03 3.24 8.56
N ILE A 139 5.52 3.44 9.78
CA ILE A 139 6.24 3.08 11.00
C ILE A 139 6.40 1.57 11.11
N ASP A 140 5.34 0.79 10.86
CA ASP A 140 5.40 -0.68 10.88
C ASP A 140 6.42 -1.22 9.88
N LEU A 141 6.46 -0.66 8.66
CA LEU A 141 7.48 -0.95 7.66
C LEU A 141 8.90 -0.64 8.17
N ALA A 142 9.13 0.53 8.78
CA ALA A 142 10.44 0.87 9.32
C ALA A 142 10.84 -0.04 10.49
N LEU A 143 9.90 -0.41 11.36
CA LEU A 143 10.13 -1.35 12.46
C LEU A 143 10.44 -2.76 11.96
N LEU A 144 9.73 -3.22 10.92
CA LEU A 144 10.02 -4.50 10.25
C LEU A 144 11.48 -4.55 9.78
N GLU A 145 11.94 -3.51 9.08
CA GLU A 145 13.29 -3.49 8.51
C GLU A 145 14.39 -3.28 9.55
N THR A 146 14.15 -2.45 10.57
CA THR A 146 15.12 -2.24 11.67
C THR A 146 15.31 -3.49 12.51
N ARG A 147 14.24 -4.24 12.80
CA ARG A 147 14.34 -5.52 13.50
C ARG A 147 15.03 -6.59 12.65
N ALA A 148 14.73 -6.67 11.36
CA ALA A 148 15.45 -7.56 10.44
C ALA A 148 16.94 -7.22 10.35
N LEU A 149 17.31 -5.92 10.35
CA LEU A 149 18.70 -5.50 10.39
C LEU A 149 19.39 -5.89 11.69
N ALA A 150 18.74 -5.73 12.83
CA ALA A 150 19.28 -6.14 14.13
C ALA A 150 19.50 -7.65 14.21
N ALA A 151 18.57 -8.45 13.66
CA ALA A 151 18.66 -9.90 13.65
C ALA A 151 19.76 -10.44 12.71
N ALA A 152 19.94 -9.84 11.53
CA ALA A 152 20.92 -10.28 10.54
C ALA A 152 21.59 -9.09 9.81
N PRO A 153 22.57 -8.40 10.44
CA PRO A 153 23.20 -7.20 9.89
C PRO A 153 23.95 -7.47 8.59
N ARG A 154 23.48 -6.90 7.47
CA ARG A 154 24.11 -7.04 6.15
C ARG A 154 23.87 -5.82 5.26
N PRO A 155 24.77 -5.52 4.29
CA PRO A 155 24.65 -4.32 3.47
C PRO A 155 23.29 -4.16 2.74
N PRO A 156 22.70 -5.19 2.10
CA PRO A 156 21.38 -5.04 1.45
C PRO A 156 20.28 -4.64 2.45
N GLN A 157 20.31 -5.24 3.65
CA GLN A 157 19.37 -4.93 4.73
C GLN A 157 19.59 -3.52 5.29
N SER A 158 20.84 -3.07 5.44
CA SER A 158 21.13 -1.70 5.85
C SER A 158 20.58 -0.67 4.86
N VAL A 159 20.71 -0.93 3.56
CA VAL A 159 20.19 -0.05 2.50
C VAL A 159 18.66 0.03 2.56
N ARG A 160 17.97 -1.11 2.70
CA ARG A 160 16.50 -1.13 2.82
C ARG A 160 16.02 -0.44 4.09
N THR A 161 16.64 -0.73 5.23
CA THR A 161 16.30 -0.11 6.52
C THR A 161 16.42 1.40 6.43
N ARG A 162 17.53 1.91 5.88
CA ARG A 162 17.75 3.34 5.67
C ARG A 162 16.68 3.96 4.75
N ALA A 163 16.24 3.23 3.72
CA ALA A 163 15.17 3.68 2.83
C ALA A 163 13.81 3.74 3.57
N ALA A 164 13.48 2.73 4.38
CA ALA A 164 12.24 2.66 5.15
C ALA A 164 12.15 3.77 6.21
N VAL A 165 13.23 4.00 6.98
CA VAL A 165 13.31 5.12 7.95
C VAL A 165 13.16 6.47 7.26
N ARG A 166 13.64 6.60 6.02
CA ARG A 166 13.45 7.82 5.22
C ARG A 166 12.00 8.06 4.80
N VAL A 167 11.15 7.03 4.74
CA VAL A 167 9.71 7.20 4.54
C VAL A 167 9.11 7.87 5.78
N VAL A 168 9.47 7.40 6.97
CA VAL A 168 9.01 7.96 8.25
C VAL A 168 9.45 9.44 8.40
N SER A 169 10.68 9.78 8.01
CA SER A 169 11.14 11.17 8.00
C SER A 169 10.45 12.08 6.98
N GLN A 170 9.54 11.56 6.15
CA GLN A 170 8.74 12.32 5.19
C GLN A 170 7.25 12.33 5.54
N LEU A 171 6.84 11.82 6.71
CA LEU A 171 5.43 11.77 7.11
C LEU A 171 4.75 13.14 7.19
N SER A 172 5.48 14.22 7.51
CA SER A 172 4.92 15.57 7.45
C SER A 172 4.46 16.01 6.05
N ARG A 173 4.93 15.33 5.00
CA ARG A 173 4.49 15.53 3.61
C ARG A 173 3.57 14.42 3.13
N LEU A 174 3.82 13.17 3.54
CA LEU A 174 3.07 12.00 3.12
C LEU A 174 1.72 11.87 3.83
N ALA A 175 1.63 12.28 5.10
CA ALA A 175 0.45 12.14 5.96
C ALA A 175 0.31 13.33 6.96
N PRO A 176 0.23 14.59 6.48
CA PRO A 176 0.19 15.79 7.32
C PRO A 176 -1.02 15.93 8.26
N ASP A 177 -2.14 15.26 7.97
CA ASP A 177 -3.38 15.39 8.76
C ASP A 177 -3.36 14.57 10.05
N PHE A 178 -2.45 13.60 10.17
CA PHE A 178 -2.24 12.86 11.42
C PHE A 178 -0.94 13.28 12.10
N LYS A 179 -1.06 13.88 13.30
CA LYS A 179 0.08 14.39 14.03
C LYS A 179 0.74 13.30 14.87
N LEU A 180 1.98 12.98 14.54
CA LEU A 180 2.84 12.15 15.38
C LEU A 180 3.70 12.98 16.33
N ASP A 181 4.21 12.29 17.36
CA ASP A 181 5.29 12.80 18.18
C ASP A 181 6.51 13.17 17.29
N PRO A 182 6.98 14.44 17.33
CA PRO A 182 8.11 14.89 16.53
C PRO A 182 9.41 14.12 16.79
N SER A 183 9.55 13.47 17.95
CA SER A 183 10.73 12.67 18.30
C SER A 183 10.98 11.54 17.29
N VAL A 184 9.94 10.91 16.74
CA VAL A 184 10.11 9.83 15.75
C VAL A 184 10.85 10.30 14.51
N ALA A 185 10.46 11.48 14.00
CA ALA A 185 11.10 12.07 12.83
C ALA A 185 12.52 12.56 13.16
N ALA A 186 12.73 13.10 14.37
CA ALA A 186 14.04 13.54 14.84
C ALA A 186 15.03 12.37 15.00
N GLU A 187 14.62 11.29 15.66
CA GLU A 187 15.40 10.07 15.82
C GLU A 187 15.69 9.41 14.47
N GLY A 188 14.69 9.39 13.57
CA GLY A 188 14.89 8.92 12.20
C GLY A 188 15.91 9.76 11.44
N ALA A 189 15.87 11.09 11.55
CA ALA A 189 16.83 11.98 10.92
C ALA A 189 18.24 11.79 11.50
N ALA A 190 18.37 11.62 12.81
CA ALA A 190 19.63 11.34 13.49
C ALA A 190 20.25 10.02 12.99
N ALA A 191 19.46 8.93 12.96
CA ALA A 191 19.90 7.64 12.46
C ALA A 191 20.31 7.69 10.96
N LEU A 192 19.70 8.57 10.17
CA LEU A 192 20.03 8.73 8.74
C LEU A 192 21.29 9.57 8.48
N ALA A 193 21.73 10.37 9.45
CA ALA A 193 22.86 11.28 9.33
C ALA A 193 24.20 10.56 9.49
N GLU A 194 24.25 9.52 10.31
CA GLU A 194 25.46 8.76 10.60
C GLU A 194 25.49 7.43 9.83
N ALA A 195 26.57 7.20 9.09
CA ALA A 195 26.76 5.95 8.37
C ALA A 195 27.07 4.81 9.35
N GLY A 196 26.22 3.79 9.37
CA GLY A 196 26.38 2.63 10.28
C GLY A 196 25.75 2.79 11.65
N ALA A 197 24.97 3.85 11.88
CA ALA A 197 24.19 4.01 13.12
C ALA A 197 23.27 2.82 13.39
N THR A 198 23.08 2.51 14.68
CA THR A 198 22.01 1.61 15.12
C THR A 198 20.68 2.34 15.05
N TYR A 199 19.59 1.57 15.06
CA TYR A 199 18.23 2.11 14.98
C TYR A 199 17.47 1.91 16.29
N ASP A 200 18.15 1.71 17.42
CA ASP A 200 17.52 1.36 18.69
C ASP A 200 16.68 2.51 19.26
N SER A 201 17.24 3.74 19.24
CA SER A 201 16.52 4.95 19.66
C SER A 201 15.32 5.23 18.75
N PHE A 202 15.53 5.15 17.43
CA PHE A 202 14.46 5.26 16.46
C PHE A 202 13.37 4.20 16.68
N GLY A 203 13.74 2.93 16.86
CA GLY A 203 12.81 1.83 17.06
C GLY A 203 11.99 1.99 18.34
N SER A 204 12.60 2.52 19.41
CA SER A 204 11.93 2.83 20.66
C SER A 204 10.91 3.96 20.48
N ALA A 205 11.30 5.07 19.85
CA ALA A 205 10.41 6.19 19.56
C ALA A 205 9.26 5.78 18.63
N ALA A 206 9.56 5.04 17.57
CA ALA A 206 8.59 4.50 16.62
C ALA A 206 7.58 3.56 17.29
N THR A 207 8.04 2.66 18.17
CA THR A 207 7.16 1.75 18.93
C THR A 207 6.24 2.52 19.88
N LEU A 208 6.74 3.56 20.54
CA LEU A 208 5.93 4.42 21.38
C LEU A 208 4.88 5.17 20.58
N ALA A 209 5.26 5.71 19.42
CA ALA A 209 4.37 6.47 18.54
C ALA A 209 3.21 5.64 17.99
N LEU A 210 3.40 4.34 17.73
CA LEU A 210 2.30 3.45 17.36
C LEU A 210 1.23 3.32 18.46
N ARG A 211 1.56 3.60 19.73
CA ARG A 211 0.56 3.60 20.82
C ARG A 211 -0.38 4.80 20.77
N SER A 212 0.01 5.86 20.06
CA SER A 212 -0.82 7.06 19.85
C SER A 212 -1.73 6.94 18.63
N VAL A 213 -1.57 5.89 17.81
CA VAL A 213 -2.46 5.59 16.69
C VAL A 213 -3.77 5.01 17.24
N PRO A 214 -4.95 5.39 16.68
CA PRO A 214 -6.22 4.76 17.04
C PRO A 214 -6.14 3.22 16.98
N GLU A 215 -6.71 2.56 17.98
CA GLU A 215 -6.56 1.10 18.16
C GLU A 215 -7.00 0.31 16.93
N ASP A 216 -8.11 0.71 16.32
CA ASP A 216 -8.67 0.11 15.12
C ASP A 216 -7.78 0.29 13.88
N ILE A 217 -7.12 1.44 13.73
CA ILE A 217 -6.11 1.69 12.69
C ILE A 217 -4.86 0.83 12.92
N GLY A 218 -4.38 0.75 14.16
CA GLY A 218 -3.26 -0.12 14.52
C GLY A 218 -3.59 -1.60 14.29
N ALA A 219 -4.82 -2.01 14.59
CA ALA A 219 -5.34 -3.32 14.24
C ALA A 219 -5.38 -3.51 12.71
N ALA A 220 -5.87 -2.54 11.94
CA ALA A 220 -5.92 -2.62 10.48
C ALA A 220 -4.53 -2.86 9.86
N VAL A 221 -3.52 -2.12 10.30
CA VAL A 221 -2.13 -2.34 9.83
C VAL A 221 -1.69 -3.77 10.14
N ARG A 222 -1.86 -4.24 11.39
CA ARG A 222 -1.47 -5.60 11.79
C ARG A 222 -2.21 -6.69 11.00
N LEU A 223 -3.54 -6.59 10.94
CA LEU A 223 -4.42 -7.62 10.41
C LEU A 223 -4.33 -7.76 8.88
N THR A 224 -3.93 -6.72 8.17
CA THR A 224 -3.84 -6.74 6.70
C THR A 224 -2.52 -7.27 6.15
N LEU A 225 -1.55 -7.64 7.01
CA LEU A 225 -0.27 -8.21 6.57
C LEU A 225 -0.34 -9.73 6.49
N LEU A 226 -0.94 -10.23 5.40
CA LEU A 226 -1.14 -11.65 5.12
C LEU A 226 -0.40 -12.04 3.82
N PRO A 227 0.94 -12.22 3.87
CA PRO A 227 1.74 -12.52 2.69
C PRO A 227 1.35 -13.89 2.09
N THR A 228 1.58 -14.06 0.80
CA THR A 228 1.33 -15.31 0.06
C THR A 228 2.48 -16.30 0.25
N THR A 229 3.70 -15.78 0.32
CA THR A 229 4.98 -16.48 0.46
C THR A 229 5.58 -16.23 1.85
N ARG A 230 6.70 -16.90 2.14
CA ARG A 230 7.50 -16.72 3.36
C ARG A 230 8.60 -15.67 3.22
N LEU A 231 8.69 -15.00 2.07
CA LEU A 231 9.75 -14.05 1.77
C LEU A 231 9.53 -12.75 2.55
N HIS A 232 10.58 -12.27 3.20
CA HIS A 232 10.59 -10.97 3.90
C HIS A 232 10.19 -9.82 2.97
N ASP A 233 10.62 -9.91 1.71
CA ASP A 233 10.35 -8.93 0.66
C ASP A 233 8.86 -8.71 0.39
N GLU A 234 8.02 -9.73 0.56
CA GLU A 234 6.57 -9.60 0.30
C GLU A 234 5.88 -8.76 1.37
N GLN A 235 6.29 -8.88 2.64
CA GLN A 235 5.73 -8.06 3.70
C GLN A 235 6.03 -6.57 3.46
N MET A 236 7.28 -6.26 3.11
CA MET A 236 7.68 -4.91 2.69
C MET A 236 6.86 -4.43 1.48
N PHE A 237 6.67 -5.30 0.49
CA PHE A 237 5.94 -4.99 -0.73
C PHE A 237 4.48 -4.63 -0.46
N ILE A 238 3.78 -5.45 0.34
CA ILE A 238 2.40 -5.22 0.76
C ILE A 238 2.30 -3.87 1.49
N ARG A 239 3.21 -3.58 2.43
CA ARG A 239 3.23 -2.28 3.14
C ARG A 239 3.41 -1.09 2.23
N CYS A 240 4.32 -1.19 1.26
CA CYS A 240 4.50 -0.12 0.28
C CYS A 240 3.21 0.11 -0.51
N ILE A 241 2.53 -0.95 -0.97
CA ILE A 241 1.26 -0.84 -1.69
C ILE A 241 0.19 -0.18 -0.83
N GLN A 242 0.02 -0.62 0.42
CA GLN A 242 -0.96 -0.05 1.34
C GLN A 242 -0.73 1.45 1.58
N ILE A 243 0.53 1.86 1.70
CA ILE A 243 0.88 3.30 1.78
C ILE A 243 0.50 4.01 0.48
N PHE A 244 0.83 3.45 -0.70
CA PHE A 244 0.43 4.05 -1.99
C PHE A 244 -1.08 4.24 -2.09
N GLU A 245 -1.87 3.24 -1.71
CA GLU A 245 -3.34 3.29 -1.75
C GLU A 245 -3.90 4.38 -0.82
N GLY A 246 -3.35 4.52 0.40
CA GLY A 246 -3.70 5.63 1.28
C GLY A 246 -3.36 7.00 0.70
N LEU A 247 -2.20 7.14 0.05
CA LEU A 247 -1.81 8.39 -0.62
C LEU A 247 -2.74 8.71 -1.80
N TYR A 248 -3.05 7.73 -2.65
CA TYR A 248 -3.96 7.92 -3.78
C TYR A 248 -5.36 8.31 -3.31
N ARG A 249 -5.86 7.70 -2.22
CA ARG A 249 -7.12 8.10 -1.61
C ARG A 249 -7.10 9.56 -1.16
N GLN A 250 -6.06 10.00 -0.46
CA GLN A 250 -5.96 11.40 -0.03
C GLN A 250 -5.90 12.39 -1.20
N ILE A 251 -5.22 12.00 -2.28
CA ILE A 251 -5.15 12.82 -3.49
C ILE A 251 -6.53 12.89 -4.15
N ALA A 252 -7.24 11.76 -4.30
CA ALA A 252 -8.58 11.72 -4.87
C ALA A 252 -9.60 12.53 -4.05
N THR A 253 -9.56 12.40 -2.72
CA THR A 253 -10.40 13.20 -1.81
C THR A 253 -10.08 14.68 -1.94
N ALA A 254 -8.79 15.05 -1.94
CA ALA A 254 -8.39 16.45 -2.09
C ALA A 254 -8.87 17.07 -3.41
N ILE A 255 -8.81 16.32 -4.53
CA ILE A 255 -9.34 16.77 -5.83
C ILE A 255 -10.85 16.90 -5.78
N SER A 256 -11.55 15.90 -5.24
CA SER A 256 -13.02 15.91 -5.15
C SER A 256 -13.54 17.07 -4.30
N THR A 257 -12.87 17.36 -3.18
CA THR A 257 -13.20 18.53 -2.36
C THR A 257 -12.79 19.83 -3.03
N ALA A 258 -11.68 19.89 -3.77
CA ALA A 258 -11.32 21.07 -4.55
C ALA A 258 -12.36 21.40 -5.64
N ILE A 259 -12.99 20.38 -6.26
CA ILE A 259 -14.12 20.58 -7.17
C ILE A 259 -15.29 21.25 -6.44
N THR A 260 -15.61 20.77 -5.24
CA THR A 260 -16.68 21.36 -4.41
C THR A 260 -16.37 22.79 -4.02
N ASP A 261 -15.16 23.06 -3.53
CA ASP A 261 -14.71 24.41 -3.18
C ASP A 261 -14.82 25.35 -4.37
N LEU A 262 -14.48 24.91 -5.59
CA LEU A 262 -14.60 25.74 -6.79
C LEU A 262 -16.05 26.07 -7.14
N LEU A 263 -16.94 25.07 -7.07
CA LEU A 263 -18.37 25.28 -7.29
C LEU A 263 -18.98 26.26 -6.27
N ASP A 264 -18.43 26.28 -5.06
CA ASP A 264 -18.82 27.20 -3.99
C ASP A 264 -18.11 28.58 -4.08
N GLY A 265 -17.26 28.80 -5.09
CA GLY A 265 -16.52 30.06 -5.30
C GLY A 265 -15.25 30.22 -4.46
N ASN A 266 -14.81 29.18 -3.75
CA ASN A 266 -13.65 29.17 -2.86
C ASN A 266 -12.38 28.70 -3.58
N ALA A 267 -11.95 29.42 -4.62
CA ALA A 267 -10.79 29.03 -5.44
C ALA A 267 -9.46 28.94 -4.68
N ALA A 268 -9.27 29.78 -3.65
CA ALA A 268 -8.09 29.72 -2.79
C ALA A 268 -7.99 28.42 -1.99
N ASP A 269 -9.13 27.90 -1.49
CA ASP A 269 -9.17 26.63 -0.76
C ASP A 269 -8.92 25.45 -1.70
N ALA A 270 -9.54 25.46 -2.88
CA ALA A 270 -9.28 24.48 -3.93
C ALA A 270 -7.78 24.41 -4.26
N LYS A 271 -7.13 25.56 -4.47
CA LYS A 271 -5.69 25.67 -4.70
C LYS A 271 -4.89 25.03 -3.56
N ASN A 272 -5.20 25.37 -2.31
CA ASN A 272 -4.51 24.83 -1.14
C ASN A 272 -4.60 23.30 -1.06
N ARG A 273 -5.77 22.71 -1.40
CA ARG A 273 -5.93 21.25 -1.46
C ARG A 273 -5.06 20.62 -2.54
N LEU A 274 -5.03 21.19 -3.74
CA LEU A 274 -4.19 20.70 -4.84
C LEU A 274 -2.70 20.79 -4.53
N ASP A 275 -2.26 21.85 -3.83
CA ASP A 275 -0.88 22.00 -3.38
C ASP A 275 -0.49 20.93 -2.37
N ARG A 276 -1.38 20.59 -1.43
CA ARG A 276 -1.17 19.49 -0.48
C ARG A 276 -1.12 18.14 -1.17
N ALA A 277 -2.03 17.88 -2.11
CA ALA A 277 -2.02 16.67 -2.93
C ALA A 277 -0.71 16.53 -3.74
N SER A 278 -0.24 17.63 -4.35
CA SER A 278 1.05 17.69 -5.04
C SER A 278 2.22 17.39 -4.10
N GLY A 279 2.20 17.95 -2.88
CA GLY A 279 3.23 17.70 -1.87
C GLY A 279 3.36 16.23 -1.48
N ARG A 280 2.25 15.49 -1.40
CA ARG A 280 2.23 14.02 -1.17
C ARG A 280 2.91 13.27 -2.31
N LEU A 281 2.54 13.58 -3.56
CA LEU A 281 3.15 12.96 -4.75
C LEU A 281 4.65 13.24 -4.86
N GLU A 282 5.09 14.45 -4.53
CA GLU A 282 6.51 14.82 -4.55
C GLU A 282 7.33 14.11 -3.45
N ALA A 283 6.69 13.51 -2.44
CA ALA A 283 7.34 12.72 -1.40
C ALA A 283 7.41 11.20 -1.72
N ILE A 284 6.59 10.72 -2.67
CA ILE A 284 6.58 9.31 -3.14
C ILE A 284 7.95 8.73 -3.49
N PRO A 285 8.93 9.48 -4.05
CA PRO A 285 10.25 8.92 -4.34
C PRO A 285 10.94 8.25 -3.13
N ALA A 286 10.52 8.53 -1.89
CA ALA A 286 10.95 7.78 -0.71
C ALA A 286 10.52 6.30 -0.73
N LEU A 287 9.27 6.02 -1.10
CA LEU A 287 8.74 4.65 -1.21
C LEU A 287 9.39 3.88 -2.35
N PHE A 288 9.61 4.55 -3.48
CA PHE A 288 10.33 3.97 -4.61
C PHE A 288 11.75 3.53 -4.25
N ARG A 289 12.45 4.29 -3.38
CA ARG A 289 13.76 3.86 -2.87
C ARG A 289 13.67 2.54 -2.10
N VAL A 290 12.63 2.34 -1.28
CA VAL A 290 12.41 1.07 -0.58
C VAL A 290 12.20 -0.06 -1.59
N LEU A 291 11.26 0.11 -2.53
CA LEU A 291 10.96 -0.90 -3.55
C LEU A 291 12.18 -1.30 -4.40
N THR A 292 13.06 -0.35 -4.72
CA THR A 292 14.27 -0.64 -5.51
C THR A 292 15.32 -1.48 -4.79
N THR A 293 15.14 -1.75 -3.49
CA THR A 293 15.99 -2.66 -2.72
C THR A 293 15.54 -4.11 -2.79
N MET A 294 14.42 -4.41 -3.46
CA MET A 294 13.92 -5.77 -3.63
C MET A 294 14.79 -6.56 -4.62
N PRO A 295 15.30 -7.75 -4.24
CA PRO A 295 16.00 -8.63 -5.17
C PRO A 295 15.07 -9.11 -6.29
N VAL A 296 15.60 -9.24 -7.50
CA VAL A 296 14.85 -9.67 -8.68
C VAL A 296 14.29 -11.09 -8.50
N ASP A 297 15.06 -11.99 -7.90
CA ASP A 297 14.65 -13.38 -7.67
C ASP A 297 13.48 -13.45 -6.67
N ALA A 298 13.57 -12.70 -5.57
CA ALA A 298 12.49 -12.59 -4.59
C ALA A 298 11.21 -12.04 -5.25
N PHE A 299 11.32 -10.96 -6.04
CA PHE A 299 10.17 -10.42 -6.76
C PHE A 299 9.61 -11.41 -7.78
N SER A 300 10.44 -12.16 -8.48
CA SER A 300 10.00 -13.14 -9.48
C SER A 300 9.12 -14.23 -8.86
N ILE A 301 9.47 -14.69 -7.66
CA ILE A 301 8.69 -15.66 -6.89
C ILE A 301 7.37 -15.05 -6.41
N ILE A 302 7.42 -13.88 -5.76
CA ILE A 302 6.21 -13.16 -5.31
C ILE A 302 5.25 -12.93 -6.49
N ARG A 303 5.78 -12.49 -7.62
CA ARG A 303 5.04 -12.28 -8.86
C ARG A 303 4.39 -13.56 -9.38
N GLY A 304 5.08 -14.71 -9.27
CA GLY A 304 4.57 -16.02 -9.67
C GLY A 304 3.31 -16.42 -8.90
N PHE A 305 3.24 -16.09 -7.60
CA PHE A 305 2.11 -16.40 -6.73
C PHE A 305 1.01 -15.34 -6.71
N THR A 306 1.25 -14.16 -7.28
CA THR A 306 0.31 -13.02 -7.27
C THR A 306 -0.27 -12.73 -8.66
N HIS A 307 -0.30 -13.74 -9.55
CA HIS A 307 -0.96 -13.62 -10.84
C HIS A 307 -2.44 -13.25 -10.68
N GLY A 308 -2.96 -12.38 -11.56
CA GLY A 308 -4.33 -11.87 -11.46
C GLY A 308 -4.55 -10.76 -10.43
N ARG A 309 -3.56 -10.47 -9.57
CA ARG A 309 -3.60 -9.41 -8.55
C ARG A 309 -2.68 -8.28 -8.95
N SER A 310 -3.23 -7.27 -9.60
CA SER A 310 -2.45 -6.20 -10.21
C SER A 310 -2.93 -4.83 -9.79
N ALA A 311 -1.97 -3.92 -9.61
CA ALA A 311 -2.23 -2.53 -9.27
C ALA A 311 -3.12 -1.79 -10.30
N VAL A 312 -3.29 -2.33 -11.52
CA VAL A 312 -4.29 -1.81 -12.48
C VAL A 312 -5.73 -1.90 -11.94
N GLN A 313 -5.98 -2.74 -10.95
CA GLN A 313 -7.29 -2.88 -10.29
C GLN A 313 -7.50 -1.80 -9.21
N SER A 314 -6.47 -1.02 -8.84
CA SER A 314 -6.54 0.03 -7.83
C SER A 314 -7.73 0.97 -8.08
N ARG A 315 -8.60 1.11 -7.08
CA ARG A 315 -9.74 2.03 -7.14
C ARG A 315 -9.27 3.46 -6.90
N ALA A 316 -8.48 3.69 -5.85
CA ALA A 316 -8.01 5.02 -5.48
C ALA A 316 -7.17 5.67 -6.59
N PHE A 317 -6.30 4.91 -7.27
CA PHE A 317 -5.56 5.43 -8.43
C PHE A 317 -6.51 5.91 -9.54
N ARG A 318 -7.56 5.14 -9.84
CA ARG A 318 -8.54 5.48 -10.86
C ARG A 318 -9.39 6.68 -10.45
N ASP A 319 -9.75 6.78 -9.17
CA ASP A 319 -10.51 7.92 -8.64
C ASP A 319 -9.74 9.24 -8.82
N VAL A 320 -8.40 9.22 -8.68
CA VAL A 320 -7.56 10.38 -9.02
C VAL A 320 -7.70 10.74 -10.50
N GLU A 321 -7.56 9.78 -11.42
CA GLU A 321 -7.63 10.05 -12.86
C GLU A 321 -9.02 10.52 -13.29
N PHE A 322 -10.09 9.92 -12.76
CA PHE A 322 -11.47 10.25 -13.09
C PHE A 322 -11.92 11.60 -12.53
N ALA A 323 -11.45 11.99 -11.35
CA ALA A 323 -11.77 13.29 -10.79
C ALA A 323 -11.06 14.45 -11.53
N CYS A 324 -9.94 14.18 -12.23
CA CYS A 324 -9.17 15.22 -12.90
C CYS A 324 -9.76 15.67 -14.24
N ALA A 325 -10.13 14.73 -15.12
CA ALA A 325 -10.59 15.03 -16.47
C ALA A 325 -11.57 13.99 -17.02
N PRO A 326 -12.40 14.34 -18.03
CA PRO A 326 -13.36 13.41 -18.63
C PRO A 326 -12.69 12.16 -19.20
N ARG A 327 -13.42 11.04 -19.18
CA ARG A 327 -12.87 9.75 -19.63
C ARG A 327 -12.54 9.76 -21.11
N SER A 328 -11.30 9.39 -21.46
CA SER A 328 -10.99 8.97 -22.84
C SER A 328 -11.48 7.54 -23.09
N GLN A 329 -11.92 7.22 -24.31
CA GLN A 329 -12.44 5.89 -24.68
C GLN A 329 -11.49 4.73 -24.32
N ARG A 330 -10.16 4.96 -24.30
CA ARG A 330 -9.12 3.97 -23.92
C ARG A 330 -9.12 3.56 -22.44
N SER A 331 -9.77 4.30 -21.54
CA SER A 331 -9.75 4.05 -20.09
C SER A 331 -10.83 3.05 -19.62
N THR A 332 -11.45 2.31 -20.54
CA THR A 332 -12.63 1.46 -20.25
C THR A 332 -12.37 -0.04 -20.29
N ASP A 333 -11.21 -0.49 -20.78
CA ASP A 333 -10.95 -1.92 -21.05
C ASP A 333 -10.84 -2.80 -19.78
N HIS A 334 -10.66 -2.19 -18.59
CA HIS A 334 -10.43 -2.91 -17.33
C HIS A 334 -11.26 -2.41 -16.14
N ALA A 335 -12.33 -1.62 -16.38
CA ALA A 335 -13.12 -1.01 -15.32
C ALA A 335 -14.61 -1.40 -15.40
N PRO A 336 -15.31 -1.59 -14.26
CA PRO A 336 -16.77 -1.54 -14.24
C PRO A 336 -17.26 -0.19 -14.79
N LYS A 337 -18.33 -0.20 -15.57
CA LYS A 337 -19.03 1.03 -16.00
C LYS A 337 -19.61 1.70 -14.76
N VAL A 338 -19.07 2.84 -14.35
CA VAL A 338 -19.62 3.69 -13.27
C VAL A 338 -20.14 4.97 -13.91
N HIS A 339 -21.25 5.50 -13.38
CA HIS A 339 -22.03 6.62 -13.92
C HIS A 339 -21.19 7.89 -14.22
N ASP A 340 -21.42 8.44 -15.40
CA ASP A 340 -20.63 9.45 -16.14
C ASP A 340 -21.06 10.91 -15.81
N GLU A 341 -21.60 11.16 -14.61
CA GLU A 341 -22.38 12.39 -14.33
C GLU A 341 -21.70 13.40 -13.39
N GLN A 342 -20.55 13.07 -12.79
CA GLN A 342 -19.87 14.02 -11.89
C GLN A 342 -18.95 14.97 -12.68
N PRO A 343 -18.99 16.28 -12.39
CA PRO A 343 -18.09 17.23 -13.03
C PRO A 343 -16.65 16.95 -12.59
N THR A 344 -15.70 17.07 -13.52
CA THR A 344 -14.27 16.89 -13.25
C THR A 344 -13.61 18.23 -12.96
N LEU A 345 -12.48 18.21 -12.26
CA LEU A 345 -11.74 19.43 -11.92
C LEU A 345 -11.39 20.27 -13.16
N GLU A 346 -10.96 19.63 -14.25
CA GLU A 346 -10.72 20.31 -15.53
C GLU A 346 -11.97 21.01 -16.05
N THR A 347 -13.11 20.31 -16.08
CA THR A 347 -14.35 20.87 -16.64
C THR A 347 -14.87 22.05 -15.83
N VAL A 348 -14.83 21.96 -14.49
CA VAL A 348 -15.25 23.06 -13.60
C VAL A 348 -14.31 24.24 -13.75
N PHE A 349 -12.99 24.00 -13.70
CA PHE A 349 -12.00 25.06 -13.86
C PHE A 349 -12.17 25.80 -15.19
N LEU A 350 -12.24 25.07 -16.31
CA LEU A 350 -12.37 25.69 -17.64
C LEU A 350 -13.67 26.48 -17.81
N ALA A 351 -14.77 26.02 -17.21
CA ALA A 351 -16.04 26.75 -17.23
C ALA A 351 -15.98 28.06 -16.43
N MET A 352 -15.22 28.08 -15.33
CA MET A 352 -15.21 29.19 -14.37
C MET A 352 -13.99 30.12 -14.52
N ARG A 353 -12.93 29.72 -15.22
CA ARG A 353 -11.61 30.39 -15.27
C ARG A 353 -11.63 31.89 -15.58
N HIS A 354 -12.62 32.38 -16.33
CA HIS A 354 -12.73 33.80 -16.69
C HIS A 354 -13.40 34.65 -15.59
N ALA A 355 -14.13 34.01 -14.70
CA ALA A 355 -14.83 34.65 -13.58
C ALA A 355 -14.07 34.47 -12.24
N LEU A 356 -13.10 33.56 -12.16
CA LEU A 356 -12.32 33.28 -10.96
C LEU A 356 -11.17 34.30 -10.77
N PRO A 357 -11.14 35.08 -9.67
CA PRO A 357 -10.02 35.99 -9.38
C PRO A 357 -8.67 35.25 -9.27
N ASP A 358 -8.69 34.05 -8.70
CA ASP A 358 -7.50 33.21 -8.47
C ASP A 358 -7.29 32.14 -9.56
N ALA A 359 -7.82 32.35 -10.76
CA ALA A 359 -7.72 31.36 -11.85
C ALA A 359 -6.27 30.98 -12.19
N VAL A 360 -5.35 31.96 -12.23
CA VAL A 360 -3.94 31.72 -12.58
C VAL A 360 -3.23 30.90 -11.50
N PRO A 361 -3.23 31.29 -10.21
CA PRO A 361 -2.65 30.47 -9.15
C PRO A 361 -3.24 29.05 -9.07
N LEU A 362 -4.54 28.89 -9.29
CA LEU A 362 -5.18 27.58 -9.30
C LEU A 362 -4.71 26.71 -10.47
N GLU A 363 -4.62 27.29 -11.67
CA GLU A 363 -4.09 26.60 -12.86
C GLU A 363 -2.65 26.12 -12.63
N GLU A 364 -1.83 26.94 -11.97
CA GLU A 364 -0.46 26.57 -11.61
C GLU A 364 -0.42 25.36 -10.66
N SER A 365 -1.30 25.32 -9.65
CA SER A 365 -1.43 24.17 -8.75
C SER A 365 -1.95 22.92 -9.46
N MET A 366 -2.89 23.05 -10.41
CA MET A 366 -3.30 21.93 -11.28
C MET A 366 -2.12 21.41 -12.10
N ARG A 367 -1.34 22.30 -12.73
CA ARG A 367 -0.15 21.89 -13.51
C ARG A 367 0.94 21.28 -12.63
N ARG A 368 1.10 21.74 -11.39
CA ARG A 368 2.02 21.12 -10.43
C ARG A 368 1.59 19.70 -10.09
N LEU A 369 0.30 19.49 -9.83
CA LEU A 369 -0.27 18.17 -9.57
C LEU A 369 -0.02 17.22 -10.75
N ASP A 370 -0.28 17.68 -11.98
CA ASP A 370 -0.03 16.91 -13.21
C ASP A 370 1.45 16.54 -13.36
N ARG A 371 2.38 17.48 -13.16
CA ARG A 371 3.82 17.21 -13.21
C ARG A 371 4.24 16.17 -12.17
N ALA A 372 3.73 16.29 -10.95
CA ALA A 372 4.03 15.36 -9.85
C ALA A 372 3.45 13.96 -10.13
N TRP A 373 2.23 13.86 -10.66
CA TRP A 373 1.60 12.60 -11.06
C TRP A 373 2.37 11.92 -12.19
N GLY A 374 2.72 12.68 -13.24
CA GLY A 374 3.54 12.19 -14.34
C GLY A 374 4.92 11.72 -13.87
N ALA A 375 5.56 12.43 -12.93
CA ALA A 375 6.83 12.02 -12.35
C ALA A 375 6.70 10.70 -11.56
N MET A 376 5.63 10.54 -10.78
CA MET A 376 5.32 9.29 -10.09
C MET A 376 5.13 8.13 -11.08
N LYS A 377 4.33 8.31 -12.15
CA LYS A 377 4.11 7.28 -13.18
C LYS A 377 5.42 6.89 -13.91
N ARG A 378 6.26 7.87 -14.24
CA ARG A 378 7.59 7.61 -14.83
C ARG A 378 8.51 6.86 -13.88
N GLY A 379 8.49 7.21 -12.59
CA GLY A 379 9.24 6.50 -11.56
C GLY A 379 8.80 5.04 -11.46
N HIS A 380 7.49 4.79 -11.40
CA HIS A 380 6.93 3.43 -11.40
C HIS A 380 7.38 2.66 -12.65
N TRP A 381 7.23 3.23 -13.84
CA TRP A 381 7.70 2.61 -15.09
C TRP A 381 9.19 2.24 -15.03
N GLY A 382 10.05 3.16 -14.58
CA GLY A 382 11.49 2.93 -14.48
C GLY A 382 11.85 1.79 -13.53
N ILE A 383 11.16 1.68 -12.39
CA ILE A 383 11.35 0.59 -11.43
C ILE A 383 10.90 -0.73 -12.04
N THR A 384 9.71 -0.76 -12.65
CA THR A 384 9.20 -1.97 -13.32
C THR A 384 10.17 -2.45 -14.39
N LEU A 385 10.69 -1.55 -15.23
CA LEU A 385 11.67 -1.90 -16.26
C LEU A 385 12.96 -2.48 -15.66
N LYS A 386 13.41 -1.95 -14.51
CA LYS A 386 14.59 -2.47 -13.80
C LYS A 386 14.35 -3.87 -13.20
N VAL A 387 13.15 -4.12 -12.67
CA VAL A 387 12.85 -5.35 -11.91
C VAL A 387 12.38 -6.49 -12.82
N ILE A 388 11.49 -6.24 -13.79
CA ILE A 388 10.93 -7.28 -14.68
C ILE A 388 11.26 -7.11 -16.15
N GLY A 389 12.00 -6.07 -16.55
CA GLY A 389 12.30 -5.81 -17.95
C GLY A 389 11.03 -5.60 -18.77
N THR A 390 10.87 -6.40 -19.82
CA THR A 390 9.76 -6.34 -20.79
C THR A 390 8.67 -7.41 -20.57
N VAL A 391 8.74 -8.16 -19.47
CA VAL A 391 7.77 -9.21 -19.17
C VAL A 391 6.36 -8.61 -18.97
N PRO A 392 5.28 -9.23 -19.49
CA PRO A 392 3.91 -8.79 -19.29
C PRO A 392 3.52 -8.62 -17.81
N GLY A 393 2.54 -7.75 -17.52
CA GLY A 393 2.06 -7.50 -16.16
C GLY A 393 1.21 -8.66 -15.61
N THR A 394 1.13 -8.79 -14.28
CA THR A 394 0.32 -9.84 -13.62
C THR A 394 -1.18 -9.67 -13.82
N GLY A 395 -1.64 -8.48 -14.19
CA GLY A 395 -3.04 -8.18 -14.53
C GLY A 395 -3.36 -8.27 -16.01
N GLY A 396 -2.51 -8.92 -16.82
CA GLY A 396 -2.74 -9.10 -18.26
C GLY A 396 -2.30 -7.92 -19.14
N THR A 397 -1.66 -6.88 -18.58
CA THR A 397 -1.12 -5.77 -19.38
C THR A 397 0.17 -6.16 -20.11
N ALA A 398 0.56 -5.37 -21.11
CA ALA A 398 1.84 -5.51 -21.82
C ALA A 398 3.08 -5.12 -20.97
N GLY A 399 2.93 -5.01 -19.64
CA GLY A 399 4.03 -4.75 -18.71
C GLY A 399 4.60 -3.34 -18.84
N ALA A 400 5.93 -3.24 -18.95
CA ALA A 400 6.62 -1.94 -19.01
C ALA A 400 6.16 -1.04 -20.16
N SER A 401 5.73 -1.61 -21.30
CA SER A 401 5.23 -0.84 -22.46
C SER A 401 3.88 -0.16 -22.18
N TYR A 402 3.00 -0.84 -21.42
CA TYR A 402 1.75 -0.25 -20.94
C TYR A 402 2.04 0.93 -20.01
N LEU A 403 2.95 0.75 -19.03
CA LEU A 403 3.33 1.81 -18.09
C LEU A 403 4.01 3.00 -18.80
N GLN A 404 4.83 2.75 -19.81
CA GLN A 404 5.43 3.81 -20.61
C GLN A 404 4.37 4.66 -21.32
N SER A 405 3.35 4.02 -21.88
CA SER A 405 2.22 4.70 -22.52
C SER A 405 1.39 5.47 -21.50
N ALA A 406 1.04 4.84 -20.38
CA ALA A 406 0.27 5.46 -19.30
C ALA A 406 0.98 6.67 -18.68
N ALA A 407 2.31 6.64 -18.57
CA ALA A 407 3.12 7.74 -18.04
C ALA A 407 3.11 9.01 -18.91
N LYS A 408 2.68 8.93 -20.17
CA LYS A 408 2.54 10.07 -21.10
C LYS A 408 1.18 10.74 -21.03
N VAL A 409 0.18 10.09 -20.42
CA VAL A 409 -1.18 10.63 -20.30
C VAL A 409 -1.19 11.71 -19.21
N PRO A 410 -1.50 12.98 -19.52
CA PRO A 410 -1.65 14.02 -18.51
C PRO A 410 -2.94 13.86 -17.72
N LEU A 411 -2.98 14.38 -16.49
CA LEU A 411 -4.22 14.50 -15.70
C LEU A 411 -5.20 15.51 -16.31
N PHE A 412 -4.69 16.56 -16.96
CA PHE A 412 -5.50 17.67 -17.49
C PHE A 412 -5.21 17.91 -18.99
N PRO A 413 -5.72 17.05 -19.89
CA PRO A 413 -5.45 17.13 -21.34
C PRO A 413 -6.07 18.36 -22.03
N GLY A 414 -7.12 18.95 -21.46
CA GLY A 414 -7.83 20.12 -21.99
C GLY A 414 -7.23 21.47 -21.57
N LEU A 415 -6.28 21.50 -20.64
CA LEU A 415 -5.56 22.74 -20.33
C LEU A 415 -4.71 23.18 -21.53
N PRO A 416 -4.69 24.48 -21.88
CA PRO A 416 -3.87 24.99 -22.97
C PRO A 416 -2.38 24.72 -22.69
N GLN A 417 -1.56 24.65 -23.74
CA GLN A 417 -0.12 24.55 -23.57
C GLN A 417 0.38 25.82 -22.86
N ALA A 418 1.28 25.67 -21.88
CA ALA A 418 1.92 26.83 -21.26
C ALA A 418 2.67 27.62 -22.35
N ALA A 419 2.42 28.93 -22.40
CA ALA A 419 3.02 29.83 -23.38
C ALA A 419 4.55 29.95 -23.20
#